data_AF-A0A0A0C175-F1
#
_entry.id   AF-A0A0A0C175-F1
#
_cell.length_a   1.000
_cell.length_b   1.000
_cell.length_c   1.000
_cell.angle_alpha   90.00
_cell.angle_beta   90.00
_cell.angle_gamma   90.00
#
_symmetry.space_group_name_H-M   'P 1'
#
loop_
_entity.id
_entity.type
_entity.pdbx_description
1 polymer ?
#
loop_
_entity_poly.entity_id
_entity_poly.type
_entity_poly.pdbx_seq_one_letter_code
_entity_poly.pdbx_strand_id
1 'polypeptide(L)'
;MRLVINEWERVLVYRDGRFEGELGAGRHRVRRWGRQAVRSVVRVAVRPRQMQVPLQEVLTGDGLSVKVSLTATVRVEAPRAWHEAVENPDAFVYTALQVALRESVAARSLDELLTDRAEVRTEVRDSVLEAAGTVGIVVQDVTLRDVVVPAELRRAAAQVATARAEGLAALERARSEVAATRALVNAARLLDSHPGLLQLRTLQAVEVGGATVVLNPDPTSSRPGA
;
A
#
# COMPACT_ATOMS: atom_id res chain seq x y z
N MET A 1 -48.92 16.60 -6.75
CA MET A 1 -48.02 16.44 -5.59
C MET A 1 -46.83 17.36 -5.78
N ARG A 2 -46.40 18.07 -4.73
CA ARG A 2 -45.14 18.83 -4.77
C ARG A 2 -44.04 17.90 -4.26
N LEU A 3 -43.03 17.65 -5.09
CA LEU A 3 -41.84 16.88 -4.74
C LEU A 3 -40.68 17.86 -4.63
N VAL A 4 -39.96 17.78 -3.52
CA VAL A 4 -38.69 18.49 -3.35
C VAL A 4 -37.61 17.42 -3.34
N ILE A 5 -36.67 17.52 -4.28
CA ILE A 5 -35.60 16.56 -4.48
C ILE A 5 -34.29 17.24 -4.08
N ASN A 6 -33.54 16.59 -3.21
CA ASN A 6 -32.24 17.08 -2.75
C ASN A 6 -31.16 16.85 -3.82
N GLU A 7 -30.04 17.56 -3.74
CA GLU A 7 -28.95 17.42 -4.72
C GLU A 7 -28.35 16.02 -4.77
N TRP A 8 -28.32 15.34 -3.63
CA TRP A 8 -27.80 13.97 -3.46
C TRP A 8 -28.80 12.86 -3.81
N GLU A 9 -29.96 13.21 -4.38
CA GLU A 9 -31.00 12.26 -4.76
C GLU A 9 -31.44 12.45 -6.21
N ARG A 10 -31.90 11.35 -6.80
CA ARG A 10 -32.64 11.33 -8.05
C ARG A 10 -33.95 10.61 -7.82
N VAL A 11 -34.96 10.97 -8.60
CA VAL A 11 -36.29 10.39 -8.45
C VAL A 11 -36.77 9.83 -9.77
N LEU A 12 -37.04 8.53 -9.79
CA LEU A 12 -37.65 7.86 -10.93
C LEU A 12 -39.16 7.94 -10.80
N VAL A 13 -39.83 8.37 -11.85
CA VAL A 13 -41.28 8.44 -11.92
C VAL A 13 -41.78 7.35 -12.86
N TYR A 14 -42.66 6.51 -12.34
CA TYR A 14 -43.38 5.53 -13.11
C TYR A 14 -44.86 5.89 -13.14
N ARG A 15 -45.51 5.57 -14.24
CA ARG A 15 -46.96 5.69 -14.41
C ARG A 15 -47.49 4.37 -14.93
N ASP A 16 -48.40 3.77 -14.16
CA ASP A 16 -49.03 2.49 -14.51
C ASP A 16 -47.97 1.40 -14.81
N GLY A 17 -46.88 1.41 -14.02
CA GLY A 17 -45.74 0.48 -14.15
C GLY A 17 -44.73 0.82 -15.26
N ARG A 18 -44.94 1.87 -16.07
CA ARG A 18 -44.01 2.29 -17.14
C ARG A 18 -43.16 3.47 -16.71
N PHE A 19 -41.88 3.46 -17.06
CA PHE A 19 -40.96 4.56 -16.82
C PHE A 19 -41.39 5.82 -17.58
N GLU A 20 -41.65 6.92 -16.87
CA GLU A 20 -42.07 8.22 -17.43
C GLU A 20 -40.88 9.20 -17.50
N GLY A 21 -39.96 9.15 -16.52
CA GLY A 21 -38.76 9.97 -16.54
C GLY A 21 -37.99 10.00 -15.21
N GLU A 22 -36.81 10.60 -15.26
CA GLU A 22 -35.96 10.88 -14.10
C GLU A 22 -36.04 12.38 -13.74
N LEU A 23 -36.22 12.67 -12.45
CA LEU A 23 -36.24 14.03 -11.91
C LEU A 23 -34.98 14.28 -11.09
N GLY A 24 -34.24 15.34 -11.46
CA GLY A 24 -33.09 15.85 -10.74
C GLY A 24 -33.45 16.72 -9.53
N ALA A 25 -32.44 17.33 -8.91
CA ALA A 25 -32.59 18.22 -7.76
C ALA A 25 -33.55 19.39 -8.05
N GLY A 26 -34.25 19.85 -7.01
CA GLY A 26 -35.15 21.00 -7.08
C GLY A 26 -36.61 20.67 -6.85
N ARG A 27 -37.48 21.66 -7.10
CA ARG A 27 -38.92 21.58 -6.83
C ARG A 27 -39.69 21.16 -8.08
N HIS A 28 -40.29 19.98 -8.01
CA HIS A 28 -41.08 19.42 -9.10
C HIS A 28 -42.57 19.42 -8.76
N ARG A 29 -43.40 19.82 -9.72
CA ARG A 29 -44.87 19.68 -9.63
C ARG A 29 -45.30 18.52 -10.49
N VAL A 30 -45.56 17.38 -9.85
CA VAL A 30 -46.15 16.23 -10.52
C VAL A 30 -47.67 16.43 -10.55
N ARG A 31 -48.20 16.74 -11.74
CA ARG A 31 -49.61 17.06 -12.00
C ARG A 31 -50.47 15.80 -11.92
N ARG A 32 -51.34 15.67 -10.91
CA ARG A 32 -52.40 14.65 -10.89
C ARG A 32 -53.55 15.14 -11.78
N TRP A 33 -53.50 14.87 -13.07
CA TRP A 33 -54.66 15.05 -13.95
C TRP A 33 -55.20 13.68 -14.33
N GLY A 34 -56.46 13.43 -13.97
CA GLY A 34 -57.14 12.14 -14.13
C GLY A 34 -57.29 11.36 -12.81
N ARG A 35 -58.49 10.81 -12.58
CA ARG A 35 -58.72 9.77 -11.57
C ARG A 35 -57.94 8.52 -12.05
N GLN A 36 -57.16 7.89 -11.18
CA GLN A 36 -56.53 6.55 -11.35
C GLN A 36 -55.16 6.37 -12.02
N ALA A 37 -54.38 7.40 -12.40
CA ALA A 37 -52.97 7.12 -12.75
C ALA A 37 -52.16 6.84 -11.47
N VAL A 38 -51.84 5.57 -11.20
CA VAL A 38 -50.98 5.18 -10.07
C VAL A 38 -49.56 5.54 -10.46
N ARG A 39 -49.11 6.70 -9.98
CA ARG A 39 -47.71 7.09 -10.11
C ARG A 39 -46.91 6.56 -8.93
N SER A 40 -46.00 5.63 -9.18
CA SER A 40 -44.99 5.23 -8.21
C SER A 40 -43.74 6.08 -8.39
N VAL A 41 -43.12 6.43 -7.27
CA VAL A 41 -41.99 7.35 -7.22
C VAL A 41 -40.90 6.66 -6.41
N VAL A 42 -39.75 6.46 -7.03
CA VAL A 42 -38.61 5.79 -6.40
C VAL A 42 -37.49 6.79 -6.21
N ARG A 43 -37.05 7.00 -4.97
CA ARG A 43 -35.93 7.89 -4.64
C ARG A 43 -34.66 7.06 -4.59
N VAL A 44 -33.65 7.49 -5.35
CA VAL A 44 -32.34 6.84 -5.41
C VAL A 44 -31.29 7.83 -4.90
N ALA A 45 -30.50 7.42 -3.93
CA ALA A 45 -29.39 8.23 -3.43
C ALA A 45 -28.19 8.09 -4.38
N VAL A 46 -27.68 9.22 -4.89
CA VAL A 46 -26.54 9.26 -5.83
C VAL A 46 -25.23 9.64 -5.15
N ARG A 47 -25.22 9.77 -3.82
CA ARG A 47 -24.01 10.07 -3.06
C ARG A 47 -23.02 8.90 -3.08
N PRO A 48 -21.70 9.17 -3.14
CA PRO A 48 -20.69 8.16 -2.88
C PRO A 48 -20.92 7.50 -1.52
N ARG A 49 -20.74 6.18 -1.47
CA ARG A 49 -20.81 5.38 -0.25
C ARG A 49 -19.76 4.30 -0.28
N GLN A 50 -19.35 3.86 0.90
CA GLN A 50 -18.39 2.78 1.04
C GLN A 50 -19.11 1.43 1.07
N MET A 51 -18.60 0.49 0.29
CA MET A 51 -18.93 -0.93 0.36
C MET A 51 -17.71 -1.67 0.90
N GLN A 52 -17.88 -2.28 2.08
CA GLN A 52 -16.80 -3.00 2.75
C GLN A 52 -16.99 -4.49 2.52
N VAL A 53 -15.95 -5.13 2.00
CA VAL A 53 -15.88 -6.59 1.93
C VAL A 53 -15.11 -7.06 3.17
N PRO A 54 -15.73 -7.88 4.03
CA PRO A 54 -15.10 -8.37 5.25
C PRO A 54 -13.92 -9.29 4.93
N LEU A 55 -13.16 -9.67 5.96
CA LEU A 55 -12.06 -10.61 5.78
C LEU A 55 -12.56 -11.93 5.16
N GLN A 56 -11.92 -12.33 4.06
CA GLN A 56 -12.14 -13.61 3.40
C GLN A 56 -10.87 -14.43 3.43
N GLU A 57 -11.00 -15.72 3.69
CA GLU A 57 -9.90 -16.66 3.58
C GLU A 57 -9.76 -17.12 2.13
N VAL A 58 -8.57 -16.92 1.56
CA VAL A 58 -8.24 -17.22 0.17
C VAL A 58 -6.84 -17.84 0.13
N LEU A 59 -6.66 -18.82 -0.76
CA LEU A 59 -5.34 -19.36 -1.07
C LEU A 59 -4.67 -18.49 -2.13
N THR A 60 -3.44 -18.10 -1.87
CA THR A 60 -2.57 -17.44 -2.86
C THR A 60 -2.09 -18.43 -3.92
N GLY A 61 -1.48 -17.94 -5.01
CA GLY A 61 -0.95 -18.79 -6.09
C GLY A 61 0.18 -19.74 -5.66
N ASP A 62 0.87 -19.43 -4.57
CA ASP A 62 1.86 -20.29 -3.90
C ASP A 62 1.26 -21.21 -2.83
N GLY A 63 -0.07 -21.28 -2.71
CA GLY A 63 -0.79 -22.22 -1.84
C GLY A 63 -0.84 -21.82 -0.37
N LEU A 64 -0.52 -20.57 -0.03
CA LEU A 64 -0.59 -20.06 1.34
C LEU A 64 -2.00 -19.54 1.65
N SER A 65 -2.57 -19.94 2.79
CA SER A 65 -3.84 -19.38 3.26
C SER A 65 -3.63 -17.98 3.85
N VAL A 66 -4.31 -16.99 3.30
CA VAL A 66 -4.32 -15.59 3.77
C VAL A 66 -5.74 -15.10 3.96
N LYS A 67 -5.92 -14.14 4.89
CA LYS A 67 -7.21 -13.45 5.04
C LYS A 67 -7.12 -12.03 4.54
N VAL A 68 -7.94 -11.68 3.57
CA VAL A 68 -7.90 -10.39 2.87
C VAL A 68 -9.22 -9.63 3.02
N SER A 69 -9.15 -8.31 3.19
CA SER A 69 -10.32 -7.42 3.21
C SER A 69 -10.13 -6.24 2.26
N LEU A 70 -11.23 -5.72 1.71
CA LEU A 70 -11.21 -4.56 0.81
C LEU A 70 -12.34 -3.59 1.13
N THR A 71 -12.17 -2.33 0.73
CA THR A 71 -13.24 -1.34 0.73
C THR A 71 -13.30 -0.67 -0.63
N ALA A 72 -14.49 -0.58 -1.21
CA ALA A 72 -14.75 0.11 -2.46
C ALA A 72 -15.60 1.35 -2.22
N THR A 73 -15.28 2.45 -2.89
CA THR A 73 -16.13 3.64 -2.92
C THR A 73 -16.96 3.60 -4.19
N VAL A 74 -18.29 3.50 -4.03
CA VAL A 74 -19.23 3.38 -5.14
C VAL A 74 -20.23 4.52 -5.15
N ARG A 75 -20.73 4.86 -6.33
CA ARG A 75 -21.76 5.87 -6.56
C ARG A 75 -22.77 5.35 -7.59
N VAL A 76 -24.05 5.66 -7.40
CA VAL A 76 -25.06 5.44 -8.45
C VAL A 76 -24.92 6.53 -9.51
N GLU A 77 -24.69 6.15 -10.76
CA GLU A 77 -24.59 7.07 -11.90
C GLU A 77 -25.82 7.00 -12.79
N ALA A 78 -26.38 5.82 -13.00
CA ALA A 78 -27.60 5.61 -13.77
C ALA A 78 -28.72 5.09 -12.86
N PRO A 79 -29.53 5.97 -12.22
CA PRO A 79 -30.54 5.59 -11.24
C PRO A 79 -31.58 4.60 -11.78
N ARG A 80 -31.92 4.71 -13.07
CA ARG A 80 -32.85 3.79 -13.73
C ARG A 80 -32.28 2.38 -13.81
N ALA A 81 -31.06 2.23 -14.31
CA ALA A 81 -30.40 0.92 -14.37
C ALA A 81 -30.23 0.32 -12.98
N TRP A 82 -29.90 1.15 -11.98
CA TRP A 82 -29.84 0.74 -10.58
C TRP A 82 -31.18 0.22 -10.07
N HIS A 83 -32.32 0.78 -10.49
CA HIS A 83 -33.61 0.27 -10.02
C HIS A 83 -34.16 -0.93 -10.82
N GLU A 84 -33.92 -0.97 -12.12
CA GLU A 84 -34.58 -1.91 -13.04
C GLU A 84 -33.74 -3.15 -13.39
N ALA A 85 -32.40 -3.07 -13.35
CA ALA A 85 -31.55 -4.13 -13.90
C ALA A 85 -31.52 -5.41 -13.05
N VAL A 86 -31.42 -5.25 -11.72
CA VAL A 86 -31.29 -6.35 -10.76
C VAL A 86 -32.07 -5.99 -9.49
N GLU A 87 -32.63 -6.99 -8.80
CA GLU A 87 -33.39 -6.80 -7.56
C GLU A 87 -32.57 -6.08 -6.46
N ASN A 88 -31.31 -6.46 -6.31
CA ASN A 88 -30.38 -5.83 -5.37
C ASN A 88 -29.03 -5.52 -6.06
N PRO A 89 -28.89 -4.33 -6.65
CA PRO A 89 -27.65 -3.89 -7.31
C PRO A 89 -26.44 -3.87 -6.38
N ASP A 90 -26.68 -3.50 -5.12
CA ASP A 90 -25.62 -3.40 -4.12
C ASP A 90 -25.08 -4.78 -3.77
N ALA A 91 -25.95 -5.78 -3.62
CA ALA A 91 -25.53 -7.16 -3.42
C ALA A 91 -24.82 -7.71 -4.66
N PHE A 92 -25.30 -7.39 -5.86
CA PHE A 92 -24.67 -7.81 -7.12
C PHE A 92 -23.23 -7.31 -7.23
N VAL A 93 -23.00 -5.99 -7.04
CA VAL A 93 -21.64 -5.41 -7.05
C VAL A 93 -20.80 -5.93 -5.89
N TYR A 94 -21.41 -6.15 -4.72
CA TYR A 94 -20.71 -6.74 -3.59
C TYR A 94 -20.16 -8.12 -3.95
N THR A 95 -20.97 -9.02 -4.52
CA THR A 95 -20.51 -10.35 -4.95
C THR A 95 -19.44 -10.25 -6.03
N ALA A 96 -19.57 -9.34 -7.00
CA ALA A 96 -18.54 -9.11 -8.01
C ALA A 96 -17.20 -8.69 -7.38
N LEU A 97 -17.21 -7.79 -6.40
CA LEU A 97 -16.01 -7.40 -5.63
C LEU A 97 -15.40 -8.59 -4.88
N GLN A 98 -16.23 -9.48 -4.30
CA GLN A 98 -15.73 -10.67 -3.60
C GLN A 98 -15.01 -11.63 -4.55
N VAL A 99 -15.60 -11.87 -5.72
CA VAL A 99 -15.02 -12.77 -6.74
C VAL A 99 -13.73 -12.16 -7.30
N ALA A 100 -13.74 -10.89 -7.70
CA ALA A 100 -12.57 -10.21 -8.22
C ALA A 100 -11.41 -10.16 -7.21
N LEU A 101 -11.69 -9.90 -5.93
CA LEU A 101 -10.67 -9.98 -4.87
C LEU A 101 -10.07 -11.37 -4.77
N ARG A 102 -10.91 -12.41 -4.79
CA ARG A 102 -10.45 -13.79 -4.68
C ARG A 102 -9.56 -14.19 -5.85
N GLU A 103 -9.98 -13.87 -7.08
CA GLU A 103 -9.23 -14.20 -8.29
C GLU A 103 -7.88 -13.47 -8.32
N SER A 104 -7.88 -12.17 -8.01
CA SER A 104 -6.67 -11.34 -7.98
C SER A 104 -5.65 -11.81 -6.94
N VAL A 105 -6.11 -12.35 -5.80
CA VAL A 105 -5.27 -12.94 -4.75
C VAL A 105 -4.80 -14.34 -5.12
N ALA A 106 -5.65 -15.16 -5.73
CA ALA A 106 -5.31 -16.52 -6.14
C ALA A 106 -4.29 -16.56 -7.29
N ALA A 107 -4.25 -15.52 -8.12
CA ALA A 107 -3.29 -15.39 -9.22
C ALA A 107 -1.88 -14.95 -8.77
N ARG A 108 -1.71 -14.45 -7.54
CA ARG A 108 -0.46 -13.85 -7.05
C ARG A 108 0.16 -14.64 -5.90
N SER A 109 1.47 -14.51 -5.77
CA SER A 109 2.20 -14.99 -4.59
C SER A 109 2.01 -14.06 -3.38
N LEU A 110 2.27 -14.56 -2.17
CA LEU A 110 2.20 -13.73 -0.96
C LEU A 110 3.13 -12.50 -1.01
N ASP A 111 4.32 -12.64 -1.58
CA ASP A 111 5.32 -11.56 -1.64
C ASP A 111 4.85 -10.41 -2.56
N GLU A 112 4.27 -10.74 -3.72
CA GLU A 112 3.66 -9.79 -4.64
C GLU A 112 2.47 -9.06 -4.00
N LEU A 113 1.62 -9.77 -3.24
CA LEU A 113 0.50 -9.15 -2.52
C LEU A 113 0.95 -8.15 -1.44
N LEU A 114 2.13 -8.37 -0.85
CA LEU A 114 2.68 -7.47 0.15
C LEU A 114 3.40 -6.28 -0.47
N THR A 115 4.05 -6.47 -1.62
CA THR A 115 4.87 -5.47 -2.31
C THR A 115 4.03 -4.58 -3.24
N ASP A 116 3.16 -5.17 -4.07
CA ASP A 116 2.48 -4.50 -5.20
C ASP A 116 0.97 -4.33 -4.97
N ARG A 117 0.60 -3.77 -3.82
CA ARG A 117 -0.81 -3.51 -3.45
C ARG A 117 -1.55 -2.58 -4.42
N ALA A 118 -0.83 -1.74 -5.16
CA ALA A 118 -1.41 -0.83 -6.15
C ALA A 118 -1.91 -1.57 -7.40
N GLU A 119 -1.24 -2.66 -7.77
CA GLU A 119 -1.60 -3.45 -8.93
C GLU A 119 -2.87 -4.26 -8.66
N VAL A 120 -2.92 -4.94 -7.49
CA VAL A 120 -4.11 -5.66 -7.00
C VAL A 120 -5.33 -4.74 -6.98
N ARG A 121 -5.16 -3.50 -6.51
CA ARG A 121 -6.22 -2.50 -6.51
C ARG A 121 -6.77 -2.23 -7.91
N THR A 122 -5.88 -2.02 -8.87
CA THR A 122 -6.23 -1.64 -10.23
C THR A 122 -6.95 -2.79 -10.93
N GLU A 123 -6.43 -4.00 -10.80
CA GLU A 123 -7.05 -5.20 -11.37
C GLU A 123 -8.44 -5.47 -10.78
N VAL A 124 -8.58 -5.45 -9.45
CA VAL A 124 -9.89 -5.67 -8.80
C VAL A 124 -10.90 -4.60 -9.23
N ARG A 125 -10.45 -3.35 -9.37
CA ARG A 125 -11.31 -2.27 -9.86
C ARG A 125 -11.76 -2.57 -11.29
N ASP A 126 -10.83 -2.87 -12.19
CA ASP A 126 -11.11 -3.04 -13.61
C ASP A 126 -12.00 -4.26 -13.88
N SER A 127 -11.79 -5.37 -13.15
CA SER A 127 -12.65 -6.56 -13.22
C SER A 127 -14.10 -6.30 -12.81
N VAL A 128 -14.36 -5.30 -11.95
CA VAL A 128 -15.71 -4.99 -11.47
C VAL A 128 -16.38 -3.84 -12.24
N LEU A 129 -15.63 -3.06 -13.04
CA LEU A 129 -16.17 -1.91 -13.78
C LEU A 129 -17.33 -2.31 -14.69
N GLU A 130 -17.17 -3.40 -15.46
CA GLU A 130 -18.20 -3.86 -16.39
C GLU A 130 -19.47 -4.30 -15.64
N ALA A 131 -19.32 -5.16 -14.64
CA ALA A 131 -20.42 -5.64 -13.82
C ALA A 131 -21.17 -4.50 -13.12
N ALA A 132 -20.45 -3.56 -12.51
CA ALA A 132 -21.06 -2.40 -11.85
C ALA A 132 -21.80 -1.49 -12.85
N GLY A 133 -21.22 -1.29 -14.04
CA GLY A 133 -21.83 -0.52 -15.12
C GLY A 133 -23.19 -1.07 -15.56
N THR A 134 -23.35 -2.40 -15.64
CA THR A 134 -24.63 -3.03 -16.02
C THR A 134 -25.78 -2.69 -15.08
N VAL A 135 -25.48 -2.43 -13.80
CA VAL A 135 -26.46 -2.07 -12.76
C VAL A 135 -26.45 -0.58 -12.44
N GLY A 136 -25.81 0.25 -13.26
CA GLY A 136 -25.79 1.71 -13.09
C GLY A 136 -24.98 2.21 -11.89
N ILE A 137 -24.08 1.40 -11.36
CA ILE A 137 -23.14 1.75 -10.29
C ILE A 137 -21.76 2.00 -10.90
N VAL A 138 -21.09 3.06 -10.43
CA VAL A 138 -19.68 3.34 -10.75
C VAL A 138 -18.82 3.08 -9.53
N VAL A 139 -17.75 2.32 -9.73
CA VAL A 139 -16.69 2.12 -8.73
C VAL A 139 -15.65 3.23 -8.91
N GLN A 140 -15.56 4.13 -7.93
CA GLN A 140 -14.65 5.27 -7.98
C GLN A 140 -13.23 4.85 -7.59
N ASP A 141 -13.11 4.19 -6.45
CA ASP A 141 -11.84 3.71 -5.90
C ASP A 141 -12.03 2.38 -5.20
N VAL A 142 -10.98 1.57 -5.19
CA VAL A 142 -10.89 0.33 -4.45
C VAL A 142 -9.65 0.43 -3.57
N THR A 143 -9.73 -0.01 -2.31
CA THR A 143 -8.58 -0.02 -1.42
C THR A 143 -8.53 -1.36 -0.68
N LEU A 144 -7.40 -2.05 -0.81
CA LEU A 144 -7.09 -3.22 0.00
C LEU A 144 -6.82 -2.77 1.43
N ARG A 145 -7.60 -3.27 2.40
CA ARG A 145 -7.58 -2.78 3.78
C ARG A 145 -6.61 -3.61 4.63
N ASP A 146 -6.88 -4.91 4.76
CA ASP A 146 -6.06 -5.81 5.58
C ASP A 146 -5.64 -7.05 4.78
N VAL A 147 -4.39 -7.49 5.00
CA VAL A 147 -3.86 -8.78 4.57
C VAL A 147 -3.28 -9.47 5.80
N VAL A 148 -4.00 -10.46 6.32
CA VAL A 148 -3.63 -11.19 7.53
C VAL A 148 -3.04 -12.54 7.13
N VAL A 149 -1.74 -12.67 7.37
CA VAL A 149 -1.00 -13.92 7.20
C VAL A 149 -1.02 -14.72 8.51
N PRO A 150 -1.20 -16.05 8.48
CA PRO A 150 -1.07 -16.93 9.64
C PRO A 150 0.21 -16.69 10.45
N ALA A 151 0.13 -16.91 11.76
CA ALA A 151 1.22 -16.57 12.69
C ALA A 151 2.47 -17.43 12.43
N GLU A 152 2.26 -18.69 12.03
CA GLU A 152 3.30 -19.67 11.74
C GLU A 152 4.16 -19.21 10.56
N LEU A 153 3.51 -18.83 9.45
CA LEU A 153 4.19 -18.31 8.26
C LEU A 153 4.89 -16.98 8.54
N ARG A 154 4.25 -16.10 9.30
CA ARG A 154 4.85 -14.82 9.69
C ARG A 154 6.13 -15.01 10.51
N ARG A 155 6.12 -15.97 11.45
CA ARG A 155 7.32 -16.31 12.25
C ARG A 155 8.43 -16.88 11.37
N ALA A 156 8.12 -17.81 10.48
CA ALA A 156 9.09 -18.38 9.55
C ALA A 156 9.70 -17.31 8.64
N ALA A 157 8.88 -16.44 8.04
CA ALA A 157 9.31 -15.33 7.21
C ALA A 157 10.19 -14.35 7.99
N ALA A 158 9.82 -14.01 9.23
CA ALA A 158 10.62 -13.14 10.10
C ALA A 158 12.00 -13.76 10.41
N GLN A 159 12.07 -15.07 10.69
CA GLN A 159 13.35 -15.75 10.92
C GLN A 159 14.26 -15.71 9.69
N VAL A 160 13.70 -15.97 8.50
CA VAL A 160 14.45 -15.89 7.24
C VAL A 160 14.94 -14.46 6.97
N ALA A 161 14.09 -13.46 7.22
CA ALA A 161 14.45 -12.06 7.06
C ALA A 161 15.59 -11.65 8.01
N THR A 162 15.51 -12.06 9.28
CA THR A 162 16.57 -11.82 10.27
C THR A 162 17.89 -12.48 9.85
N ALA A 163 17.86 -13.76 9.46
CA ALA A 163 19.07 -14.46 9.02
C ALA A 163 19.71 -13.81 7.78
N ARG A 164 18.90 -13.35 6.82
CA ARG A 164 19.38 -12.59 5.64
C ARG A 164 20.01 -11.27 6.06
N ALA A 165 19.38 -10.52 6.95
CA ALA A 165 19.88 -9.24 7.43
C ALA A 165 21.22 -9.40 8.19
N GLU A 166 21.32 -10.42 9.05
CA GLU A 166 22.56 -10.77 9.76
C GLU A 166 23.69 -11.15 8.79
N GLY A 167 23.39 -11.96 7.78
CA GLY A 167 24.34 -12.33 6.74
C GLY A 167 24.85 -11.13 5.94
N LEU A 168 23.95 -10.23 5.55
CA LEU A 168 24.31 -8.98 4.86
C LEU A 168 25.19 -8.08 5.75
N ALA A 169 24.83 -7.94 7.02
CA ALA A 169 25.61 -7.16 7.98
C ALA A 169 27.01 -7.78 8.21
N ALA A 170 27.11 -9.11 8.28
CA ALA A 170 28.40 -9.80 8.42
C ALA A 170 29.28 -9.61 7.17
N LEU A 171 28.70 -9.70 5.97
CA LEU A 171 29.42 -9.45 4.72
C LEU A 171 29.95 -8.02 4.65
N GLU A 172 29.12 -7.04 5.04
CA GLU A 172 29.52 -5.64 5.03
C GLU A 172 30.60 -5.33 6.08
N ARG A 173 30.53 -5.96 7.26
CA ARG A 173 31.60 -5.88 8.26
C ARG A 173 32.90 -6.47 7.73
N ALA A 174 32.88 -7.67 7.14
CA ALA A 174 34.07 -8.28 6.57
C ALA A 174 34.69 -7.42 5.45
N ARG A 175 33.86 -6.81 4.60
CA ARG A 175 34.32 -5.85 3.57
C ARG A 175 34.95 -4.60 4.20
N SER A 176 34.31 -4.05 5.22
CA SER A 176 34.80 -2.89 5.97
C SER A 176 36.13 -3.18 6.65
N GLU A 177 36.29 -4.36 7.28
CA GLU A 177 37.53 -4.80 7.92
C GLU A 177 38.67 -4.98 6.93
N VAL A 178 38.41 -5.58 5.76
CA VAL A 178 39.41 -5.72 4.70
C VAL A 178 39.82 -4.36 4.15
N ALA A 179 38.87 -3.44 3.94
CA ALA A 179 39.15 -2.09 3.49
C ALA A 179 40.01 -1.32 4.51
N ALA A 180 39.64 -1.38 5.80
CA ALA A 180 40.40 -0.77 6.89
C ALA A 180 41.82 -1.34 7.00
N THR A 181 41.97 -2.67 6.93
CA THR A 181 43.27 -3.34 7.01
C THR A 181 44.16 -2.96 5.83
N ARG A 182 43.62 -2.90 4.61
CA ARG A 182 44.37 -2.43 3.43
C ARG A 182 44.82 -0.98 3.56
N ALA A 183 43.95 -0.11 4.09
CA ALA A 183 44.31 1.28 4.35
C ALA A 183 45.45 1.38 5.37
N LEU A 184 45.41 0.60 6.45
CA LEU A 184 46.48 0.54 7.46
C LEU A 184 47.81 0.03 6.88
N VAL A 185 47.79 -1.04 6.07
CA VAL A 185 49.01 -1.57 5.41
C VAL A 185 49.61 -0.54 4.45
N ASN A 186 48.76 0.16 3.68
CA ASN A 186 49.23 1.21 2.79
C ASN A 186 49.84 2.39 3.59
N ALA A 187 49.21 2.78 4.70
CA ALA A 187 49.74 3.81 5.59
C ALA A 187 51.09 3.37 6.19
N ALA A 188 51.22 2.14 6.67
CA ALA A 188 52.48 1.61 7.20
C ALA A 188 53.61 1.64 6.17
N ARG A 189 53.34 1.21 4.92
CA ARG A 189 54.32 1.28 3.82
C ARG A 189 54.75 2.72 3.50
N LEU A 190 53.82 3.68 3.57
CA LEU A 190 54.15 5.11 3.39
C LEU A 190 55.05 5.64 4.50
N LEU A 191 54.83 5.21 5.75
CA LEU A 191 55.67 5.57 6.89
C LEU A 191 57.07 4.96 6.79
N ASP A 192 57.18 3.68 6.43
CA ASP A 192 58.47 2.99 6.24
C ASP A 192 59.32 3.63 5.13
N SER A 193 58.68 4.03 4.03
CA SER A 193 59.35 4.70 2.91
C SER A 193 59.74 6.15 3.21
N HIS A 194 59.17 6.78 4.24
CA HIS A 194 59.37 8.19 4.57
C HIS A 194 59.43 8.40 6.09
N PRO A 195 60.57 8.12 6.75
CA PRO A 195 60.67 8.16 8.22
C PRO A 195 60.29 9.52 8.85
N GLY A 196 60.43 10.64 8.12
CA GLY A 196 59.99 11.96 8.58
C GLY A 196 58.46 12.16 8.66
N LEU A 197 57.65 11.36 7.97
CA LEU A 197 56.18 11.46 8.01
C LEU A 197 55.61 11.09 9.38
N LEU A 198 56.22 10.11 10.07
CA LEU A 198 55.83 9.74 11.44
C LEU A 198 55.99 10.94 12.38
N GLN A 199 57.09 11.67 12.26
CA GLN A 199 57.42 12.82 13.09
C GLN A 199 56.50 14.03 12.80
N LEU A 200 56.16 14.26 11.53
CA LEU A 200 55.16 15.27 11.16
C LEU A 200 53.76 14.91 11.68
N ARG A 201 53.37 13.64 11.60
CA ARG A 201 52.06 13.17 12.09
C ARG A 201 51.97 13.26 13.62
N THR A 202 53.04 12.96 14.35
CA THR A 202 53.06 13.11 15.81
C THR A 202 52.96 14.58 16.22
N LEU A 203 53.66 15.48 15.53
CA LEU A 203 53.54 16.94 15.76
C LEU A 203 52.12 17.46 15.47
N GLN A 204 51.48 17.03 14.36
CA GLN A 204 50.09 17.38 14.08
C GLN A 204 49.11 16.83 15.12
N ALA A 205 49.31 15.59 15.60
CA ALA A 205 48.47 15.00 16.63
C ALA A 205 48.58 15.74 17.98
N VAL A 206 49.78 16.24 18.30
CA VAL A 206 50.03 17.10 19.46
C VAL A 206 49.33 18.44 19.33
N GLU A 207 49.39 19.06 18.16
CA GLU A 207 48.74 20.34 17.89
C GLU A 207 47.21 20.26 18.07
N VAL A 208 46.60 19.14 17.66
CA VAL A 208 45.16 18.89 17.82
C VAL A 208 44.78 18.45 19.25
N GLY A 209 45.66 17.73 19.95
CA GLY A 209 45.38 17.12 21.26
C GLY A 209 45.86 17.91 22.49
N GLY A 210 46.65 18.98 22.31
CA GLY A 210 47.21 19.79 23.42
C GLY A 210 48.21 19.04 24.31
N ALA A 211 48.79 17.93 23.85
CA ALA A 211 49.66 17.05 24.64
C ALA A 211 51.15 17.36 24.45
N THR A 212 51.94 17.41 25.53
CA THR A 212 53.40 17.65 25.46
C THR A 212 54.15 16.37 25.03
N VAL A 213 54.89 16.42 23.92
CA VAL A 213 55.77 15.32 23.47
C VAL A 213 57.22 15.60 23.87
N VAL A 214 57.82 14.65 24.59
CA VAL A 214 59.26 14.65 24.94
C VAL A 214 60.00 13.89 23.85
N LEU A 215 60.79 14.60 23.03
CA LEU A 215 61.68 13.99 22.04
C LEU A 215 63.00 13.64 22.73
N ASN A 216 63.31 12.35 22.84
CA ASN A 216 64.59 11.88 23.38
C ASN A 216 65.56 11.59 22.22
N PRO A 217 66.59 12.41 21.99
CA PRO A 217 67.64 12.09 21.04
C PRO A 217 68.58 11.05 21.67
N ASP A 218 68.74 9.90 21.01
CA ASP A 218 69.65 8.78 21.31
C ASP A 218 69.23 7.72 22.38
N PRO A 219 69.07 6.45 21.96
CA PRO A 219 69.06 5.30 22.87
C PRO A 219 70.43 4.61 23.06
N THR A 220 71.56 5.14 22.56
CA THR A 220 72.86 4.42 22.55
C THR A 220 73.97 4.94 23.48
N SER A 221 73.73 5.88 24.39
CA SER A 221 74.75 6.25 25.39
C SER A 221 74.66 5.43 26.69
N SER A 222 74.79 4.11 26.60
CA SER A 222 75.24 3.31 27.75
C SER A 222 76.76 3.14 27.66
N ARG A 223 77.52 4.07 28.24
CA ARG A 223 78.93 3.81 28.59
C ARG A 223 78.96 3.09 29.94
N PRO A 224 79.54 1.88 30.03
CA PRO A 224 79.84 1.28 31.32
C PRO A 224 81.14 1.87 31.89
N GLY A 225 81.11 2.22 33.18
CA GLY A 225 82.31 2.37 34.02
C GLY A 225 82.62 3.80 34.48
N ALA A 226 82.33 4.09 35.74
CA ALA A 226 83.31 4.36 36.79
C ALA A 226 82.60 4.30 38.17
#